data_AF-A0A097AQP6-F1
#
_entry.id   AF-A0A097AQP6-F1
#
_cell.length_a   1.000
_cell.length_b   1.000
_cell.length_c   1.000
_cell.angle_alpha   90.00
_cell.angle_beta   90.00
_cell.angle_gamma   90.00
#
_symmetry.space_group_name_H-M   'P 1'
#
loop_
_entity.id
_entity.type
_entity.pdbx_description
1 polymer ?
#
loop_
_entity_poly.entity_id
_entity_poly.type
_entity_poly.pdbx_seq_one_letter_code
_entity_poly.pdbx_strand_id
1 'polypeptide(L)'
;MIFFEIINKEDYHRLFGTTKFDNLFENKATLNLDSFGEIDCCSLIQFKKAETPITICSVNLLQNGFSRRAWTELPEDTYKGNGRVRHERVNIQVGPLMNIQVHSYQSTEIKDRGLINHNDVGAVEHFDIYVFRNVGLIGGKPFEKIAINDIVKEEQSSSFIGYNERARENCLMNFLNNVPTHSDILDHEMTIKLLSHTYLSIAKRKHKENPIVQFAL
;
A
#
# COMPACT_ATOMS: atom_id res chain seq x y z
N MET A 1 -2.94 -16.86 -11.57
CA MET A 1 -3.23 -16.61 -10.13
C MET A 1 -2.14 -17.25 -9.29
N ILE A 2 -1.40 -16.48 -8.47
CA ILE A 2 -0.15 -16.93 -7.83
C ILE A 2 -0.35 -18.01 -6.75
N PHE A 3 -1.51 -18.03 -6.07
CA PHE A 3 -1.79 -18.99 -4.98
C PHE A 3 -1.58 -20.45 -5.39
N PHE A 4 -2.18 -20.87 -6.51
CA PHE A 4 -2.06 -22.25 -7.03
C PHE A 4 -0.69 -22.57 -7.64
N GLU A 5 0.21 -21.58 -7.77
CA GLU A 5 1.62 -21.81 -8.15
C GLU A 5 2.51 -22.01 -6.92
N ILE A 6 2.10 -21.51 -5.74
CA ILE A 6 2.88 -21.58 -4.50
C ILE A 6 2.42 -22.73 -3.60
N ILE A 7 1.10 -22.99 -3.55
CA ILE A 7 0.47 -23.98 -2.69
C ILE A 7 -0.06 -25.11 -3.57
N ASN A 8 0.45 -26.32 -3.34
CA ASN A 8 -0.08 -27.53 -3.98
C ASN A 8 -1.26 -28.12 -3.17
N LYS A 9 -1.80 -29.24 -3.65
CA LYS A 9 -2.96 -29.90 -3.04
C LYS A 9 -2.67 -30.38 -1.62
N GLU A 10 -1.51 -30.99 -1.41
CA GLU A 10 -1.07 -31.52 -0.12
C GLU A 10 -0.84 -30.40 0.91
N ASP A 11 -0.25 -29.29 0.47
CA ASP A 11 -0.06 -28.09 1.28
C ASP A 11 -1.42 -27.51 1.68
N TYR A 12 -2.37 -27.44 0.75
CA TYR A 12 -3.72 -26.96 1.02
C TYR A 12 -4.43 -27.82 2.08
N HIS A 13 -4.34 -29.16 1.95
CA HIS A 13 -4.89 -30.08 2.95
C HIS A 13 -4.27 -29.87 4.33
N ARG A 14 -2.94 -29.70 4.39
CA ARG A 14 -2.23 -29.47 5.65
C ARG A 14 -2.62 -28.14 6.30
N LEU A 15 -2.80 -27.07 5.51
CA LEU A 15 -3.08 -25.73 6.00
C LEU A 15 -4.55 -25.54 6.40
N PHE A 16 -5.49 -26.10 5.63
CA PHE A 16 -6.93 -25.86 5.78
C PHE A 16 -7.71 -27.07 6.30
N GLY A 17 -7.11 -28.26 6.37
CA GLY A 17 -7.74 -29.46 6.91
C GLY A 17 -8.95 -29.95 6.10
N THR A 18 -9.02 -29.64 4.80
CA THR A 18 -10.19 -29.92 3.96
C THR A 18 -9.82 -30.30 2.53
N THR A 19 -10.63 -31.16 1.92
CA THR A 19 -10.53 -31.59 0.53
C THR A 19 -11.57 -30.92 -0.39
N LYS A 20 -12.32 -29.94 0.13
CA LYS A 20 -13.45 -29.28 -0.56
C LYS A 20 -13.08 -28.76 -1.96
N PHE A 21 -11.82 -28.37 -2.17
CA PHE A 21 -11.35 -27.73 -3.40
C PHE A 21 -10.38 -28.58 -4.22
N ASP A 22 -10.30 -29.89 -3.97
CA ASP A 22 -9.41 -30.81 -4.72
C ASP A 22 -9.54 -30.67 -6.22
N ASN A 23 -10.77 -30.51 -6.70
CA ASN A 23 -11.10 -30.33 -8.10
C ASN A 23 -10.40 -29.09 -8.72
N LEU A 24 -10.18 -28.01 -7.95
CA LEU A 24 -9.49 -26.81 -8.44
C LEU A 24 -8.00 -27.08 -8.71
N PHE A 25 -7.37 -27.94 -7.91
CA PHE A 25 -5.98 -28.34 -8.09
C PHE A 25 -5.82 -29.31 -9.26
N GLU A 26 -6.77 -30.22 -9.44
CA GLU A 26 -6.75 -31.24 -10.50
C GLU A 26 -7.10 -30.67 -11.87
N ASN A 27 -8.01 -29.70 -11.94
CA ASN A 27 -8.53 -29.13 -13.17
C ASN A 27 -8.09 -27.67 -13.42
N LYS A 28 -6.93 -27.27 -12.90
CA LYS A 28 -6.40 -25.91 -13.01
C LYS A 28 -6.35 -25.38 -14.45
N ALA A 29 -5.96 -26.23 -15.41
CA ALA A 29 -5.83 -25.85 -16.82
C ALA A 29 -7.17 -25.56 -17.51
N THR A 30 -8.27 -26.17 -17.07
CA THR A 30 -9.60 -26.01 -17.68
C THR A 30 -10.38 -24.84 -17.07
N LEU A 31 -10.03 -24.39 -15.87
CA LEU A 31 -10.75 -23.36 -15.12
C LEU A 31 -10.44 -21.91 -15.56
N ASN A 32 -9.51 -21.69 -16.50
CA ASN A 32 -9.10 -20.37 -17.03
C ASN A 32 -9.01 -19.27 -15.94
N LEU A 33 -8.21 -19.56 -14.91
CA LEU A 33 -8.06 -18.68 -13.75
C LEU A 33 -7.19 -17.44 -14.00
N ASP A 34 -6.61 -17.32 -15.20
CA ASP A 34 -5.67 -16.25 -15.57
C ASP A 34 -6.33 -14.88 -15.70
N SER A 35 -7.66 -14.84 -15.82
CA SER A 35 -8.44 -13.61 -15.88
C SER A 35 -8.92 -13.12 -14.50
N PHE A 36 -8.62 -13.88 -13.44
CA PHE A 36 -9.09 -13.60 -12.08
C PHE A 36 -7.94 -13.16 -11.16
N GLY A 37 -8.28 -12.32 -10.20
CA GLY A 37 -7.38 -11.84 -9.15
C GLY A 37 -6.86 -10.42 -9.37
N GLU A 38 -6.25 -9.88 -8.33
CA GLU A 38 -5.62 -8.57 -8.36
C GLU A 38 -4.26 -8.64 -9.07
N ILE A 39 -3.87 -7.55 -9.74
CA ILE A 39 -2.65 -7.47 -10.55
C ILE A 39 -1.57 -6.75 -9.75
N ASP A 40 -0.43 -7.39 -9.59
CA ASP A 40 0.76 -6.72 -9.04
C ASP A 40 1.29 -5.69 -10.04
N CYS A 41 1.62 -4.51 -9.53
CA CYS A 41 2.17 -3.41 -10.31
C CYS A 41 3.56 -3.05 -9.81
N CYS A 42 4.57 -3.32 -10.64
CA CYS A 42 5.93 -2.85 -10.43
C CYS A 42 6.26 -1.86 -11.55
N SER A 43 6.27 -0.57 -11.24
CA SER A 43 6.49 0.50 -12.20
C SER A 43 7.74 1.29 -11.87
N LEU A 44 8.55 1.54 -12.90
CA LEU A 44 9.70 2.45 -12.84
C LEU A 44 9.34 3.70 -13.62
N ILE A 45 9.22 4.83 -12.91
CA ILE A 45 8.86 6.12 -13.48
C ILE A 45 10.10 7.01 -13.43
N GLN A 46 10.45 7.59 -14.57
CA GLN A 46 11.59 8.48 -14.69
C GLN A 46 11.14 9.87 -15.09
N PHE A 47 11.45 10.85 -14.23
CA PHE A 47 11.28 12.26 -14.54
C PHE A 47 12.59 12.76 -15.13
N LYS A 48 12.53 13.34 -16.32
CA LYS A 48 13.69 13.89 -17.02
C LYS A 48 13.54 15.39 -17.24
N LYS A 49 14.67 16.09 -17.25
CA LYS A 49 14.80 17.42 -17.83
C LYS A 49 15.68 17.28 -19.07
N ALA A 50 15.12 17.55 -20.26
CA ALA A 50 15.70 17.08 -21.53
C ALA A 50 15.99 15.57 -21.45
N GLU A 51 17.24 15.15 -21.69
CA GLU A 51 17.63 13.73 -21.58
C GLU A 51 18.21 13.33 -20.22
N THR A 52 18.33 14.26 -19.28
CA THR A 52 18.91 13.99 -17.96
C THR A 52 17.84 13.55 -16.96
N PRO A 53 17.95 12.35 -16.38
CA PRO A 53 17.07 11.93 -15.28
C PRO A 53 17.28 12.79 -14.04
N ILE A 54 16.21 13.36 -13.51
CA ILE A 54 16.21 14.19 -12.29
C ILE A 54 15.64 13.40 -11.11
N THR A 55 14.66 12.52 -11.37
CA THR A 55 14.02 11.73 -10.32
C THR A 55 13.62 10.37 -10.87
N ILE A 56 13.82 9.35 -10.06
CA ILE A 56 13.39 7.98 -10.34
C ILE A 56 12.44 7.57 -9.23
N CYS A 57 11.25 7.14 -9.59
CA CYS A 57 10.27 6.58 -8.67
C CYS A 57 10.10 5.09 -8.99
N SER A 58 10.17 4.26 -7.95
CA SER A 58 9.79 2.85 -8.03
C SER A 58 8.52 2.65 -7.23
N VAL A 59 7.44 2.25 -7.92
CA VAL A 59 6.15 1.94 -7.31
C VAL A 59 5.97 0.44 -7.37
N ASN A 60 5.79 -0.19 -6.21
CA ASN A 60 5.55 -1.62 -6.08
C ASN A 60 4.25 -1.84 -5.29
N LEU A 61 3.19 -2.21 -6.00
CA LEU A 61 1.88 -2.58 -5.44
C LEU A 61 1.76 -4.10 -5.53
N LEU A 62 1.98 -4.77 -4.40
CA LEU A 62 2.01 -6.22 -4.30
C LEU A 62 0.68 -6.72 -3.69
N GLN A 63 -0.32 -6.87 -4.54
CA GLN A 63 -1.64 -7.36 -4.19
C GLN A 63 -1.62 -8.84 -3.79
N ASN A 64 -0.71 -9.62 -4.39
CA ASN A 64 -0.44 -11.00 -3.99
C ASN A 64 0.61 -11.10 -2.85
N GLY A 65 0.84 -10.00 -2.13
CA GLY A 65 1.76 -9.94 -1.00
C GLY A 65 1.21 -10.61 0.25
N PHE A 66 1.64 -10.11 1.41
CA PHE A 66 1.25 -10.66 2.70
C PHE A 66 -0.25 -10.46 3.00
N SER A 67 -0.88 -11.51 3.52
CA SER A 67 -2.28 -11.49 3.96
C SER A 67 -2.49 -12.47 5.12
N ARG A 68 -3.47 -12.17 5.98
CA ARG A 68 -3.93 -13.05 7.07
C ARG A 68 -5.19 -13.84 6.73
N ARG A 69 -5.54 -13.93 5.44
CA ARG A 69 -6.69 -14.72 4.97
C ARG A 69 -6.44 -16.20 5.21
N ALA A 70 -7.33 -16.83 5.96
CA ALA A 70 -7.16 -18.21 6.42
C ALA A 70 -8.48 -19.00 6.45
N TRP A 71 -9.52 -18.55 5.75
CA TRP A 71 -10.83 -19.24 5.66
C TRP A 71 -11.08 -19.82 4.28
N THR A 72 -11.91 -20.86 4.26
CA THR A 72 -12.44 -21.48 3.04
C THR A 72 -13.80 -20.94 2.63
N GLU A 73 -14.54 -20.34 3.58
CA GLU A 73 -15.84 -19.74 3.36
C GLU A 73 -15.75 -18.22 3.48
N LEU A 74 -16.45 -17.50 2.62
CA LEU A 74 -16.45 -16.04 2.68
C LEU A 74 -17.00 -15.57 4.04
N PRO A 75 -16.31 -14.63 4.70
CA PRO A 75 -16.84 -13.99 5.90
C PRO A 75 -18.05 -13.12 5.54
N GLU A 76 -18.88 -12.82 6.53
CA GLU A 76 -20.02 -11.91 6.39
C GLU A 76 -19.59 -10.51 5.93
N ASP A 77 -18.53 -9.97 6.55
CA ASP A 77 -17.86 -8.75 6.09
C ASP A 77 -16.65 -9.10 5.23
N THR A 78 -16.80 -8.96 3.91
CA THR A 78 -15.71 -9.19 2.95
C THR A 78 -14.78 -7.98 2.81
N TYR A 79 -14.97 -6.91 3.57
CA TYR A 79 -14.20 -5.66 3.48
C TYR A 79 -13.34 -5.38 4.71
N LYS A 80 -13.90 -5.43 5.92
CA LYS A 80 -13.16 -5.27 7.20
C LYS A 80 -13.05 -6.60 7.94
N GLY A 81 -11.92 -6.83 8.60
CA GLY A 81 -11.70 -8.07 9.36
C GLY A 81 -11.49 -9.32 8.48
N ASN A 82 -11.33 -9.11 7.16
CA ASN A 82 -11.14 -10.11 6.13
C ASN A 82 -9.65 -10.40 5.84
N GLY A 83 -8.78 -10.29 6.85
CA GLY A 83 -7.36 -10.66 6.76
C GLY A 83 -6.52 -9.75 5.86
N ARG A 84 -7.10 -8.65 5.39
CA ARG A 84 -6.36 -7.56 4.74
C ARG A 84 -5.60 -6.77 5.79
N VAL A 85 -4.29 -6.70 5.62
CA VAL A 85 -3.38 -5.95 6.51
C VAL A 85 -2.51 -5.03 5.69
N ARG A 86 -2.17 -3.86 6.26
CA ARG A 86 -1.38 -2.83 5.59
C ARG A 86 0.11 -3.07 5.77
N HIS A 87 0.84 -3.17 4.66
CA HIS A 87 2.30 -3.22 4.62
C HIS A 87 2.82 -2.19 3.63
N GLU A 88 2.82 -0.93 4.06
CA GLU A 88 3.15 0.21 3.22
C GLU A 88 4.48 0.82 3.64
N ARG A 89 5.30 1.18 2.64
CA ARG A 89 6.56 1.87 2.84
C ARG A 89 6.74 2.93 1.77
N VAL A 90 7.14 4.13 2.19
CA VAL A 90 7.64 5.17 1.30
C VAL A 90 9.10 5.41 1.63
N ASN A 91 9.96 5.54 0.62
CA ASN A 91 11.36 5.88 0.78
C ASN A 91 11.73 7.02 -0.16
N ILE A 92 12.07 8.18 0.39
CA ILE A 92 12.45 9.38 -0.34
C ILE A 92 13.93 9.61 -0.10
N GLN A 93 14.73 9.50 -1.16
CA GLN A 93 16.15 9.74 -1.11
C GLN A 93 16.48 11.02 -1.88
N VAL A 94 17.02 12.01 -1.17
CA VAL A 94 17.40 13.30 -1.74
C VAL A 94 18.91 13.34 -1.89
N GLY A 95 19.40 12.70 -2.96
CA GLY A 95 20.82 12.61 -3.27
C GLY A 95 21.67 12.21 -2.04
N PRO A 96 22.79 12.91 -1.77
CA PRO A 96 23.64 12.66 -0.59
C PRO A 96 23.18 13.41 0.67
N LEU A 97 22.04 14.11 0.64
CA LEU A 97 21.65 15.06 1.68
C LEU A 97 20.81 14.40 2.78
N MET A 98 19.80 13.62 2.40
CA MET A 98 18.89 13.02 3.36
C MET A 98 18.13 11.82 2.79
N ASN A 99 17.61 11.01 3.71
CA ASN A 99 16.71 9.91 3.43
C ASN A 99 15.53 9.95 4.40
N ILE A 100 14.31 9.96 3.87
CA ILE A 100 13.07 9.93 4.66
C ILE A 100 12.37 8.61 4.36
N GLN A 101 12.07 7.85 5.40
CA GLN A 101 11.32 6.61 5.29
C GLN A 101 10.03 6.73 6.07
N VAL A 102 8.93 6.31 5.46
CA VAL A 102 7.62 6.20 6.11
C VAL A 102 7.28 4.73 6.17
N HIS A 103 6.87 4.27 7.34
CA HIS A 103 6.56 2.87 7.63
C HIS A 103 5.16 2.76 8.19
N SER A 104 4.31 1.94 7.57
CA SER A 104 3.03 1.58 8.14
C SER A 104 2.79 0.08 7.96
N TYR A 105 2.80 -0.64 9.08
CA TYR A 105 2.81 -2.10 9.12
C TYR A 105 1.78 -2.60 10.13
N GLN A 106 0.92 -3.50 9.68
CA GLN A 106 -0.11 -4.13 10.48
C GLN A 106 0.10 -5.65 10.46
N SER A 107 0.21 -6.25 11.63
CA SER A 107 0.07 -7.69 11.85
C SER A 107 -1.27 -8.03 12.51
N THR A 108 -1.95 -7.04 13.10
CA THR A 108 -3.28 -7.17 13.72
C THR A 108 -4.40 -6.56 12.86
N GLU A 109 -5.62 -7.04 13.06
CA GLU A 109 -6.83 -6.48 12.46
C GLU A 109 -7.63 -5.67 13.49
N ILE A 110 -8.72 -5.00 13.06
CA ILE A 110 -9.58 -4.22 13.97
C ILE A 110 -10.12 -5.09 15.12
N LYS A 111 -10.46 -6.35 14.85
CA LYS A 111 -10.92 -7.32 15.87
C LYS A 111 -9.85 -7.69 16.90
N ASP A 112 -8.59 -7.42 16.59
CA ASP A 112 -7.42 -7.74 17.41
C ASP A 112 -6.93 -6.50 18.20
N ARG A 113 -7.70 -5.39 18.21
CA ARG A 113 -7.36 -4.17 18.96
C ARG A 113 -7.16 -4.51 20.44
N GLY A 114 -6.05 -4.05 21.01
CA GLY A 114 -5.67 -4.30 22.40
C GLY A 114 -4.72 -5.47 22.62
N LEU A 115 -4.46 -6.31 21.60
CA LEU A 115 -3.44 -7.39 21.71
C LEU A 115 -2.00 -6.85 21.72
N ILE A 116 -1.78 -5.73 21.03
CA ILE A 116 -0.52 -5.01 20.93
C ILE A 116 -0.80 -3.56 21.29
N ASN A 117 0.18 -2.85 21.85
CA ASN A 117 0.07 -1.41 22.06
C ASN A 117 -0.29 -0.71 20.73
N HIS A 118 -1.24 0.24 20.77
CA HIS A 118 -1.98 0.73 19.60
C HIS A 118 -1.10 1.23 18.44
N ASN A 119 0.13 1.69 18.73
CA ASN A 119 1.00 2.31 17.74
C ASN A 119 2.33 1.57 17.52
N ASP A 120 2.55 0.45 18.22
CA ASP A 120 3.77 -0.34 18.02
C ASP A 120 3.75 -1.03 16.64
N VAL A 121 4.92 -1.39 16.12
CA VAL A 121 5.03 -2.10 14.84
C VAL A 121 4.10 -3.32 14.82
N GLY A 122 3.22 -3.38 13.82
CA GLY A 122 2.22 -4.43 13.68
C GLY A 122 0.85 -4.11 14.28
N ALA A 123 0.74 -3.06 15.10
CA ALA A 123 -0.56 -2.57 15.55
C ALA A 123 -1.34 -1.90 14.41
N VAL A 124 -2.66 -1.78 14.58
CA VAL A 124 -3.56 -1.27 13.54
C VAL A 124 -3.19 0.18 13.16
N GLU A 125 -2.67 0.97 14.09
CA GLU A 125 -2.38 2.39 13.93
C GLU A 125 -0.88 2.69 13.84
N HIS A 126 -0.03 1.67 13.67
CA HIS A 126 1.42 1.86 13.46
C HIS A 126 1.72 2.78 12.27
N PHE A 127 2.43 3.86 12.56
CA PHE A 127 2.92 4.81 11.57
C PHE A 127 4.16 5.53 12.11
N ASP A 128 5.29 5.30 11.46
CA ASP A 128 6.60 5.85 11.82
C ASP A 128 7.22 6.56 10.62
N ILE A 129 7.81 7.73 10.87
CA ILE A 129 8.67 8.44 9.92
C ILE A 129 10.10 8.46 10.47
N TYR A 130 11.04 7.93 9.69
CA TYR A 130 12.46 7.96 9.97
C TYR A 130 13.15 8.96 9.06
N VAL A 131 13.92 9.88 9.63
CA VAL A 131 14.66 10.89 8.89
C VAL A 131 16.14 10.76 9.18
N PHE A 132 16.91 10.45 8.15
CA PHE A 132 18.37 10.38 8.17
C PHE A 132 18.95 11.59 7.43
N ARG A 133 19.94 12.26 8.01
CA ARG A 133 20.50 13.51 7.46
C ARG A 133 22.01 13.45 7.39
N ASN A 134 22.56 13.97 6.30
CA ASN A 134 23.98 14.27 6.19
C ASN A 134 24.30 15.55 6.97
N VAL A 135 24.46 15.43 8.28
CA VAL A 135 24.63 16.57 9.17
C VAL A 135 25.87 17.42 8.87
N GLY A 136 26.89 16.84 8.23
CA GLY A 136 28.08 17.58 7.79
C GLY A 136 27.77 18.60 6.69
N LEU A 137 26.73 18.36 5.88
CA LEU A 137 26.33 19.26 4.80
C LEU A 137 25.14 20.14 5.17
N ILE A 138 24.13 19.58 5.84
CA ILE A 138 22.83 20.26 6.08
C ILE A 138 22.53 20.53 7.55
N GLY A 139 23.41 20.14 8.47
CA GLY A 139 23.19 20.27 9.92
C GLY A 139 22.04 19.42 10.45
N GLY A 140 21.58 19.77 11.65
CA GLY A 140 20.46 19.10 12.33
C GLY A 140 20.83 17.78 13.02
N LYS A 141 19.81 16.96 13.31
CA LYS A 141 19.99 15.64 13.94
C LYS A 141 20.34 14.59 12.87
N PRO A 142 21.36 13.73 13.10
CA PRO A 142 21.71 12.65 12.18
C PRO A 142 20.55 11.69 11.92
N PHE A 143 19.76 11.44 12.97
CA PHE A 143 18.58 10.60 12.93
C PHE A 143 17.45 11.21 13.76
N GLU A 144 16.23 11.07 13.26
CA GLU A 144 15.01 11.45 13.95
C GLU A 144 13.89 10.46 13.61
N LYS A 145 13.20 9.98 14.65
CA LYS A 145 11.98 9.20 14.53
C LYS A 145 10.81 10.09 14.93
N ILE A 146 9.79 10.12 14.09
CA ILE A 146 8.51 10.79 14.35
C ILE A 146 7.44 9.68 14.30
N ALA A 147 6.89 9.31 15.45
CA ALA A 147 5.80 8.36 15.56
C ALA A 147 4.45 9.06 15.41
N ILE A 148 3.38 8.30 15.20
CA ILE A 148 2.02 8.86 15.06
C ILE A 148 1.59 9.73 16.24
N ASN A 149 2.01 9.39 17.46
CA ASN A 149 1.72 10.16 18.67
C ASN A 149 2.43 11.52 18.73
N ASP A 150 3.54 11.69 17.98
CA ASP A 150 4.22 12.97 17.87
C ASP A 150 3.44 13.93 16.94
N ILE A 151 2.66 13.37 16.01
CA ILE A 151 1.87 14.07 14.99
C ILE A 151 0.47 14.40 15.53
N VAL A 152 -0.21 13.41 16.12
CA VAL A 152 -1.56 13.56 16.65
C VAL A 152 -1.51 13.64 18.16
N LYS A 153 -1.75 14.85 18.69
CA LYS A 153 -1.63 15.18 20.12
C LYS A 153 -2.95 15.11 20.90
N GLU A 154 -4.06 14.89 20.21
CA GLU A 154 -5.38 14.86 20.85
C GLU A 154 -5.63 13.54 21.56
N GLU A 155 -6.27 13.62 22.72
CA GLU A 155 -6.76 12.44 23.43
C GLU A 155 -7.76 11.68 22.57
N GLN A 156 -7.53 10.39 22.39
CA GLN A 156 -8.44 9.52 21.67
C GLN A 156 -9.73 9.40 22.50
N SER A 157 -10.81 9.98 21.99
CA SER A 157 -12.14 9.80 22.57
C SER A 157 -12.57 8.33 22.46
N SER A 158 -13.58 7.94 23.24
CA SER A 158 -14.26 6.64 23.08
C SER A 158 -14.90 6.44 21.71
N SER A 159 -15.03 7.51 20.90
CA SER A 159 -15.53 7.48 19.52
C SER A 159 -14.44 7.38 18.45
N PHE A 160 -13.16 7.21 18.83
CA PHE A 160 -12.06 7.11 17.87
C PHE A 160 -12.15 5.81 17.05
N ILE A 161 -12.50 5.96 15.76
CA ILE A 161 -12.63 4.84 14.83
C ILE A 161 -11.35 4.57 14.01
N GLY A 162 -10.45 5.55 13.92
CA GLY A 162 -9.17 5.44 13.22
C GLY A 162 -8.68 6.77 12.62
N TYR A 163 -7.37 6.89 12.41
CA TYR A 163 -6.77 8.12 11.86
C TYR A 163 -7.22 8.41 10.41
N ASN A 164 -7.43 7.37 9.61
CA ASN A 164 -7.89 7.52 8.22
C ASN A 164 -9.33 8.02 8.14
N GLU A 165 -10.22 7.46 8.96
CA GLU A 165 -11.62 7.87 9.04
C GLU A 165 -11.72 9.32 9.51
N ARG A 166 -10.95 9.69 10.54
CA ARG A 166 -10.84 11.07 11.02
C ARG A 166 -10.31 12.03 9.94
N ALA A 167 -9.28 11.63 9.19
CA ALA A 167 -8.76 12.46 8.10
C ALA A 167 -9.80 12.69 6.99
N ARG A 168 -10.61 11.68 6.66
CA ARG A 168 -11.71 11.81 5.69
C ARG A 168 -12.81 12.74 6.21
N GLU A 169 -13.20 12.60 7.48
CA GLU A 169 -14.18 13.49 8.11
C GLU A 169 -13.68 14.94 8.11
N ASN A 170 -12.44 15.17 8.53
CA ASN A 170 -11.83 16.50 8.49
C ASN A 170 -11.80 17.09 7.08
N CYS A 171 -11.46 16.28 6.07
CA CYS A 171 -11.49 16.71 4.68
C CYS A 171 -12.89 17.14 4.23
N LEU A 172 -13.91 16.34 4.54
CA LEU A 172 -15.31 16.66 4.22
C LEU A 172 -15.77 17.94 4.94
N MET A 173 -15.48 18.06 6.24
CA MET A 173 -15.88 19.23 7.02
C MET A 173 -15.17 20.50 6.55
N ASN A 174 -13.90 20.40 6.18
CA ASN A 174 -13.17 21.53 5.60
C ASN A 174 -13.79 21.96 4.27
N PHE A 175 -14.15 21.00 3.41
CA PHE A 175 -14.84 21.29 2.16
C PHE A 175 -16.18 21.99 2.39
N LEU A 176 -17.04 21.44 3.25
CA LEU A 176 -18.38 21.99 3.53
C LEU A 176 -18.32 23.39 4.15
N ASN A 177 -17.31 23.65 4.98
CA ASN A 177 -17.13 24.94 5.65
C ASN A 177 -16.27 25.92 4.83
N ASN A 178 -15.89 25.57 3.60
CA ASN A 178 -15.01 26.38 2.75
C ASN A 178 -13.70 26.77 3.46
N VAL A 179 -13.16 25.86 4.27
CA VAL A 179 -11.84 26.00 4.89
C VAL A 179 -10.81 25.73 3.79
N PRO A 180 -9.92 26.69 3.49
CA PRO A 180 -8.86 26.47 2.51
C PRO A 180 -8.00 25.27 2.91
N THR A 181 -7.81 24.34 1.97
CA THR A 181 -6.92 23.18 2.17
C THR A 181 -5.90 23.11 1.03
N HIS A 182 -4.78 22.44 1.27
CA HIS A 182 -3.69 22.28 0.30
C HIS A 182 -3.95 21.14 -0.71
N SER A 183 -5.21 20.90 -1.10
CA SER A 183 -5.58 19.82 -2.01
C SER A 183 -6.56 20.31 -3.06
N ASP A 184 -6.09 21.19 -3.96
CA ASP A 184 -6.87 21.59 -5.14
C ASP A 184 -6.92 20.41 -6.14
N ILE A 185 -8.01 20.26 -6.88
CA ILE A 185 -8.12 19.24 -7.93
C ILE A 185 -7.02 19.39 -8.99
N LEU A 186 -6.56 20.62 -9.24
CA LEU A 186 -5.46 20.91 -10.15
C LEU A 186 -4.13 20.32 -9.67
N ASP A 187 -3.92 20.20 -8.35
CA ASP A 187 -2.71 19.58 -7.78
C ASP A 187 -2.65 18.07 -8.05
N HIS A 188 -3.77 17.44 -8.41
CA HIS A 188 -3.86 16.01 -8.69
C HIS A 188 -3.56 15.64 -10.14
N GLU A 189 -3.34 16.61 -11.04
CA GLU A 189 -3.11 16.35 -12.47
C GLU A 189 -1.97 15.36 -12.70
N MET A 190 -0.84 15.54 -12.02
CA MET A 190 0.31 14.65 -12.14
C MET A 190 -0.04 13.22 -11.70
N THR A 191 -0.73 13.08 -10.57
CA THR A 191 -1.14 11.77 -10.04
C THR A 191 -2.09 11.05 -11.01
N ILE A 192 -3.05 11.79 -11.60
CA ILE A 192 -3.96 11.26 -12.61
C ILE A 192 -3.18 10.80 -13.84
N LYS A 193 -2.29 11.64 -14.37
CA LYS A 193 -1.43 11.29 -15.51
C LYS A 193 -0.61 10.02 -15.20
N LEU A 194 0.04 9.95 -14.04
CA LEU A 194 0.82 8.77 -13.64
C LEU A 194 -0.04 7.51 -13.57
N LEU A 195 -1.23 7.60 -12.96
CA LEU A 195 -2.15 6.47 -12.84
C LEU A 195 -2.61 5.97 -14.21
N SER A 196 -3.10 6.87 -15.07
CA SER A 196 -3.60 6.53 -16.41
C SER A 196 -2.51 5.91 -17.29
N HIS A 197 -1.29 6.46 -17.30
CA HIS A 197 -0.20 5.92 -18.10
C HIS A 197 0.38 4.62 -17.52
N THR A 198 0.28 4.41 -16.20
CA THR A 198 0.59 3.12 -15.57
C THR A 198 -0.38 2.04 -16.04
N TYR A 199 -1.69 2.33 -16.07
CA TYR A 199 -2.68 1.41 -16.64
C TYR A 199 -2.43 1.12 -18.11
N LEU A 200 -2.08 2.14 -18.91
CA LEU A 200 -1.73 1.94 -20.31
C LEU A 200 -0.50 1.03 -20.46
N SER A 201 0.53 1.21 -19.64
CA SER A 201 1.72 0.35 -19.60
C SER A 201 1.35 -1.11 -19.29
N ILE A 202 0.48 -1.33 -18.29
CA ILE A 202 -0.03 -2.66 -17.94
C ILE A 202 -0.81 -3.29 -19.11
N ALA A 203 -1.67 -2.51 -19.77
CA ALA A 203 -2.45 -2.98 -20.93
C ALA A 203 -1.52 -3.40 -22.08
N LYS A 204 -0.54 -2.57 -22.45
CA LYS A 204 0.46 -2.90 -23.48
C LYS A 204 1.19 -4.20 -23.14
N ARG A 205 1.63 -4.36 -21.89
CA ARG A 205 2.27 -5.60 -21.42
C ARG A 205 1.36 -6.82 -21.63
N LYS A 206 0.07 -6.71 -21.29
CA LYS A 206 -0.92 -7.78 -21.47
C LYS A 206 -1.10 -8.15 -22.95
N HIS A 207 -0.98 -7.18 -23.85
CA HIS A 207 -1.01 -7.39 -25.30
C HIS A 207 0.34 -7.78 -25.91
N LYS A 208 1.38 -8.05 -25.10
CA LYS A 208 2.74 -8.38 -25.54
C LYS A 208 3.41 -7.26 -26.37
N GLU A 209 3.02 -6.01 -26.12
CA GLU A 209 3.62 -4.82 -26.71
C GLU A 209 4.71 -4.24 -25.79
N ASN A 210 5.47 -3.27 -26.29
CA ASN A 210 6.43 -2.52 -25.47
C ASN A 210 5.69 -1.71 -24.38
N PRO A 211 5.87 -2.02 -23.09
CA PRO A 211 5.13 -1.38 -22.00
C PRO A 211 5.63 0.02 -21.66
N ILE A 212 6.63 0.56 -22.38
CA ILE A 212 7.10 1.92 -22.17
C ILE A 212 6.04 2.91 -22.67
N VAL A 213 5.73 3.88 -21.81
CA VAL A 213 4.79 4.96 -22.07
C VAL A 213 5.48 6.28 -21.74
N GLN A 214 5.44 7.23 -22.67
CA GLN A 214 6.04 8.56 -22.53
C GLN A 214 4.94 9.60 -22.63
N PHE A 215 4.99 10.63 -21.79
CA PHE A 215 4.06 11.74 -21.79
C PHE A 215 4.73 13.00 -21.25
N ALA A 216 4.22 14.17 -21.62
CA ALA A 216 4.67 15.44 -21.10
C ALA A 216 3.91 15.79 -19.81
N LEU A 217 4.61 16.40 -18.86
CA LEU A 217 4.03 16.97 -17.65
C LEU A 217 3.50 18.36 -17.94
#